data_AF-A0A379GCT4-F1
#
_entry.id   AF-A0A379GCT4-F1
#
_cell.length_a   1.000
_cell.length_b   1.000
_cell.length_c   1.000
_cell.angle_alpha   90.00
_cell.angle_beta   90.00
_cell.angle_gamma   90.00
#
_symmetry.space_group_name_H-M   'P 1'
#
loop_
_entity.id
_entity.type
_entity.pdbx_description
1 polymer ?
#
loop_
_entity_poly.entity_id
_entity_poly.type
_entity_poly.pdbx_seq_one_letter_code
_entity_poly.pdbx_strand_id
1 'polypeptide(L)'
;MPDLALVHIYPDNITPEFVRQEVAAGRAIIPANINHPESEPMIIGRNFLVKVNANIGNSSVTSSIEEEVEKLIWSTRWGADTVMDLSTGRYIHETREWIIRNSPVPIGTVPIYQALEKVNGICRKISLGKCSVILY
;
A
#
# COMPACT_ATOMS: atom_id res chain seq x y z
N MET A 1 -10.54 -10.86 16.13
CA MET A 1 -9.69 -11.10 14.94
C MET A 1 -10.51 -10.69 13.73
N PRO A 2 -10.01 -9.87 12.79
CA PRO A 2 -10.70 -9.64 11.54
C PRO A 2 -10.85 -10.99 10.80
N ASP A 3 -11.95 -11.16 10.08
CA ASP A 3 -12.31 -12.41 9.41
C ASP A 3 -11.21 -12.86 8.43
N LEU A 4 -10.46 -13.90 8.79
CA LEU A 4 -9.46 -14.54 7.92
C LEU A 4 -10.09 -15.20 6.68
N ALA A 5 -11.42 -15.21 6.58
CA ALA A 5 -12.20 -15.77 5.49
C ALA A 5 -12.02 -15.04 4.15
N LEU A 6 -11.50 -13.80 4.13
CA LEU A 6 -11.25 -13.03 2.90
C LEU A 6 -9.86 -13.24 2.28
N VAL A 7 -8.99 -14.00 2.93
CA VAL A 7 -7.70 -14.38 2.36
C VAL A 7 -7.93 -15.50 1.35
N HIS A 8 -8.36 -15.20 0.11
CA HIS A 8 -8.60 -16.14 -1.00
C HIS A 8 -7.94 -17.53 -0.80
N ILE A 9 -8.68 -18.44 -0.16
CA ILE A 9 -8.22 -19.75 0.28
C ILE A 9 -8.44 -20.69 -0.90
N TYR A 10 -7.39 -21.20 -1.56
CA TYR A 10 -7.27 -22.55 -2.13
C TYR A 10 -5.81 -22.77 -2.54
N PRO A 11 -5.13 -23.83 -2.06
CA PRO A 11 -5.58 -25.22 -1.97
C PRO A 11 -6.16 -25.62 -0.60
N ASP A 12 -6.78 -26.79 -0.53
CA ASP A 12 -7.55 -27.38 0.60
C ASP A 12 -6.89 -27.41 2.01
N ASN A 13 -5.71 -26.81 2.18
CA ASN A 13 -4.84 -26.90 3.37
C ASN A 13 -4.47 -25.56 4.01
N ILE A 14 -4.98 -24.41 3.55
CA ILE A 14 -4.70 -23.12 4.21
C ILE A 14 -5.66 -22.92 5.39
N THR A 15 -5.17 -23.16 6.61
CA THR A 15 -5.93 -22.92 7.86
C THR A 15 -5.48 -21.63 8.55
N PRO A 16 -6.30 -21.04 9.45
CA PRO A 16 -5.87 -19.91 10.28
C PRO A 16 -4.57 -20.17 11.05
N GLU A 17 -4.38 -21.40 11.54
CA GLU A 17 -3.16 -21.79 12.24
C GLU A 17 -1.96 -21.85 11.30
N PHE A 18 -2.12 -22.38 10.08
CA PHE A 18 -1.07 -22.35 9.06
C PHE A 18 -0.66 -20.90 8.72
N VAL A 19 -1.64 -20.01 8.52
CA VAL A 19 -1.39 -18.57 8.29
C VAL A 19 -0.60 -17.96 9.46
N ARG A 20 -1.04 -18.22 10.70
CA ARG A 20 -0.35 -17.73 11.91
C ARG A 20 1.09 -18.23 11.98
N GLN A 21 1.33 -19.51 11.65
CA GLN A 21 2.67 -20.10 11.64
C GLN A 21 3.57 -19.49 10.58
N GLU A 22 3.08 -19.26 9.36
CA GLU A 22 3.86 -18.63 8.28
C GLU A 22 4.25 -17.19 8.63
N VAL A 23 3.32 -16.42 9.22
CA VAL A 23 3.59 -15.05 9.70
C VAL A 23 4.57 -15.05 10.87
N ALA A 24 4.35 -15.90 11.88
CA ALA A 24 5.24 -16.00 13.04
C ALA A 24 6.67 -16.42 12.66
N ALA A 25 6.81 -17.22 11.61
CA ALA A 25 8.11 -17.64 11.08
C ALA A 25 8.74 -16.63 10.10
N GLY A 26 8.09 -15.49 9.82
CA GLY A 26 8.58 -14.47 8.89
C GLY A 26 8.59 -14.90 7.42
N ARG A 27 7.83 -15.95 7.06
CA ARG A 27 7.71 -16.44 5.67
C ARG A 27 6.54 -15.81 4.91
N ALA A 28 5.65 -15.13 5.63
CA ALA A 28 4.54 -14.38 5.07
C ALA A 28 4.25 -13.12 5.90
N ILE A 29 3.58 -12.15 5.29
CA ILE A 29 3.15 -10.90 5.93
C ILE A 29 1.69 -10.59 5.61
N ILE A 30 1.03 -9.85 6.51
CA ILE A 30 -0.30 -9.27 6.31
C ILE A 30 -0.16 -7.75 6.45
N PRO A 31 -0.08 -6.99 5.34
CA PRO A 31 0.03 -5.53 5.40
C PRO A 31 -1.35 -4.93 5.77
N ALA A 32 -1.61 -4.82 7.07
CA ALA A 32 -2.86 -4.30 7.62
C ALA A 32 -2.59 -3.21 8.65
N ASN A 33 -2.37 -1.98 8.17
CA ASN A 33 -2.24 -0.82 9.05
C ASN A 33 -3.59 -0.56 9.75
N ILE A 34 -3.56 -0.37 11.07
CA ILE A 34 -4.76 -0.08 11.88
C ILE A 34 -5.53 1.18 11.44
N ASN A 35 -4.85 2.12 10.75
CA ASN A 35 -5.44 3.36 10.26
C ASN A 35 -6.05 3.25 8.84
N HIS A 36 -6.01 2.06 8.23
CA HIS A 36 -6.62 1.74 6.94
C HIS A 36 -7.71 0.66 7.12
N PRO A 37 -8.82 0.97 7.83
CA PRO A 37 -9.91 0.03 8.07
C PRO A 37 -10.66 -0.38 6.80
N GLU A 38 -10.55 0.38 5.73
CA GLU A 38 -11.14 0.09 4.42
C GLU A 38 -10.43 -1.06 3.69
N SER A 39 -9.20 -1.41 4.09
CA SER A 39 -8.45 -2.51 3.47
C SER A 39 -9.05 -3.86 3.81
N GLU A 40 -9.36 -4.64 2.79
CA GLU A 40 -9.61 -6.07 2.90
C GLU A 40 -8.28 -6.80 3.15
N PRO A 41 -8.13 -7.53 4.28
CA PRO A 41 -6.86 -8.16 4.61
C PRO A 41 -6.45 -9.24 3.62
N MET A 42 -5.16 -9.25 3.25
CA MET A 42 -4.56 -10.27 2.41
C MET A 42 -3.17 -10.66 2.90
N ILE A 43 -2.71 -11.84 2.48
CA ILE A 43 -1.40 -12.38 2.84
C ILE A 43 -0.47 -12.44 1.63
N ILE A 44 0.79 -12.10 1.86
CA ILE A 44 1.87 -12.20 0.88
C ILE A 44 2.91 -13.17 1.43
N GLY A 45 3.19 -14.26 0.71
CA GLY A 45 4.18 -15.25 1.11
C GLY A 45 4.30 -16.39 0.10
N ARG A 46 5.39 -17.16 0.18
CA ARG A 46 5.74 -18.19 -0.81
C ARG A 46 4.71 -19.31 -0.94
N ASN A 47 4.00 -19.63 0.14
CA ASN A 47 3.04 -20.73 0.21
C ASN A 47 1.60 -20.31 -0.11
N PHE A 48 1.40 -19.07 -0.57
CA PHE A 48 0.11 -18.51 -0.94
C PHE A 48 0.08 -18.17 -2.44
N LEU A 49 -1.08 -17.77 -2.95
CA LEU A 49 -1.19 -17.28 -4.32
C LEU A 49 -0.22 -16.12 -4.56
N VAL A 50 0.45 -16.13 -5.72
CA VAL A 50 1.29 -15.02 -6.15
C VAL A 50 0.46 -13.75 -6.22
N LYS A 51 1.02 -12.65 -5.70
CA LYS A 51 0.38 -11.35 -5.61
C LYS A 51 0.98 -10.36 -6.58
N VAL A 52 0.15 -9.50 -7.17
CA VAL A 52 0.55 -8.47 -8.12
C VAL A 52 0.36 -7.09 -7.50
N ASN A 53 1.35 -6.22 -7.70
CA ASN A 53 1.29 -4.81 -7.29
C ASN A 53 1.13 -3.90 -8.52
N ALA A 54 0.25 -2.91 -8.43
CA ALA A 54 0.17 -1.82 -9.40
C ALA A 54 0.77 -0.54 -8.82
N ASN A 55 1.55 0.18 -9.62
CA ASN A 55 2.09 1.49 -9.25
C ASN A 55 1.23 2.58 -9.88
N ILE A 56 0.75 3.50 -9.04
CA ILE A 56 0.08 4.74 -9.44
C ILE A 56 0.87 5.92 -8.88
N GLY A 57 0.40 7.13 -9.13
CA GLY A 57 0.97 8.34 -8.56
C GLY A 57 1.01 9.49 -9.56
N ASN A 58 0.80 10.70 -9.04
CA ASN A 58 0.95 11.91 -9.82
C ASN A 58 2.43 12.20 -10.11
N SER A 59 2.68 12.92 -11.20
CA SER A 59 4.00 13.50 -11.46
C SER A 59 3.93 15.01 -11.36
N SER A 60 5.07 15.66 -11.19
CA SER A 60 5.19 17.13 -11.17
C SER A 60 4.68 17.81 -12.46
N VAL A 61 4.36 17.03 -13.49
CA VAL A 61 3.97 17.51 -14.83
C VAL A 61 2.49 17.22 -15.14
N THR A 62 1.89 16.18 -14.54
CA THR A 62 0.53 15.72 -14.87
C THR A 62 -0.12 14.91 -13.73
N SER A 63 -1.46 14.94 -13.72
CA SER A 63 -2.43 14.16 -12.92
C SER A 63 -3.11 14.91 -11.76
N SER A 64 -4.43 14.75 -11.68
CA SER A 64 -5.29 15.25 -10.59
C SER A 64 -5.57 14.15 -9.56
N ILE A 65 -6.17 14.52 -8.43
CA ILE A 65 -6.56 13.55 -7.40
C ILE A 65 -7.56 12.53 -7.96
N GLU A 66 -8.52 13.00 -8.77
CA GLU A 66 -9.56 12.18 -9.40
C GLU A 66 -8.95 11.13 -10.34
N GLU A 67 -7.97 11.52 -11.16
CA GLU A 67 -7.27 10.58 -12.05
C GLU A 67 -6.52 9.49 -11.26
N GLU A 68 -5.90 9.83 -10.13
CA GLU A 68 -5.21 8.83 -9.30
C GLU A 68 -6.18 7.86 -8.63
N VAL A 69 -7.34 8.35 -8.18
CA VAL A 69 -8.41 7.49 -7.64
C VAL A 69 -8.99 6.59 -8.73
N GLU A 70 -9.15 7.09 -9.96
CA GLU A 70 -9.61 6.28 -11.09
C GLU A 70 -8.60 5.17 -11.43
N LYS A 71 -7.29 5.49 -11.45
CA LYS A 71 -6.22 4.48 -11.65
C LYS A 71 -6.24 3.41 -10.56
N LEU A 72 -6.44 3.80 -9.30
CA LEU A 72 -6.61 2.86 -8.19
C LEU A 72 -7.75 1.89 -8.48
N ILE A 73 -8.96 2.41 -8.74
CA ILE A 73 -10.17 1.60 -9.01
C ILE A 73 -9.94 0.68 -10.22
N TRP A 74 -9.31 1.20 -11.27
CA TRP A 74 -9.05 0.43 -12.47
C TRP A 74 -8.06 -0.70 -12.21
N SER A 75 -6.97 -0.42 -11.51
CA SER A 75 -5.94 -1.42 -11.22
C SER A 75 -6.45 -2.57 -10.35
N THR A 76 -7.23 -2.28 -9.31
CA THR A 76 -7.82 -3.30 -8.44
C THR A 76 -8.86 -4.12 -9.18
N ARG A 77 -9.69 -3.48 -10.01
CA ARG A 77 -10.66 -4.17 -10.88
C ARG A 77 -10.03 -5.20 -11.80
N TRP A 78 -8.81 -4.95 -12.28
CA TRP A 78 -8.08 -5.87 -13.16
C TRP A 78 -7.15 -6.84 -12.42
N GLY A 79 -7.22 -6.91 -11.09
CA GLY A 79 -6.54 -7.92 -10.29
C GLY A 79 -5.23 -7.48 -9.64
N ALA A 80 -5.00 -6.18 -9.45
CA ALA A 80 -3.94 -5.74 -8.54
C ALA A 80 -4.31 -6.09 -7.10
N ASP A 81 -3.50 -6.94 -6.46
CA ASP A 81 -3.65 -7.29 -5.04
C ASP A 81 -3.18 -6.13 -4.14
N THR A 82 -2.19 -5.35 -4.57
CA THR A 82 -1.70 -4.18 -3.81
C THR A 82 -1.46 -3.01 -4.74
N VAL A 83 -1.48 -1.81 -4.18
CA VAL A 83 -1.20 -0.59 -4.94
C VAL A 83 -0.16 0.24 -4.21
N MET A 84 0.80 0.81 -4.94
CA MET A 84 1.72 1.81 -4.40
C MET A 84 1.42 3.20 -4.95
N ASP A 85 1.27 4.17 -4.06
CA ASP A 85 1.31 5.58 -4.38
C ASP A 85 2.77 6.04 -4.47
N LEU A 86 3.23 6.26 -5.71
CA LEU A 86 4.57 6.77 -6.03
C LEU A 86 4.55 8.25 -6.41
N SER A 87 3.51 8.99 -6.00
CA SER A 87 3.35 10.41 -6.32
C SER A 87 4.60 11.23 -6.01
N THR A 88 4.99 12.06 -6.97
CA THR A 88 6.10 13.00 -6.86
C THR A 88 5.62 14.39 -7.27
N GLY A 89 5.56 15.33 -6.33
CA GLY A 89 5.11 16.69 -6.64
C GLY A 89 4.30 17.34 -5.53
N ARG A 90 3.41 18.26 -5.90
CA ARG A 90 2.53 18.96 -4.97
C ARG A 90 1.40 18.03 -4.52
N TYR A 91 0.85 18.31 -3.33
CA TYR A 91 -0.36 17.66 -2.82
C TYR A 91 -0.26 16.14 -2.58
N ILE A 92 0.95 15.58 -2.46
CA ILE A 92 1.19 14.15 -2.16
C ILE A 92 0.32 13.66 -1.00
N HIS A 93 0.19 14.46 0.06
CA HIS A 93 -0.58 14.08 1.23
C HIS A 93 -2.08 13.97 0.95
N GLU A 94 -2.65 14.95 0.24
CA GLU A 94 -4.08 15.00 -0.07
C GLU A 94 -4.46 13.91 -1.06
N THR A 95 -3.68 13.73 -2.14
CA THR A 95 -3.86 12.64 -3.09
C THR A 95 -3.85 11.28 -2.39
N ARG A 96 -2.91 11.07 -1.47
CA ARG A 96 -2.79 9.81 -0.73
C ARG A 96 -3.95 9.55 0.21
N GLU A 97 -4.46 10.57 0.91
CA GLU A 97 -5.63 10.38 1.79
C GLU A 97 -6.84 9.92 0.98
N TRP A 98 -7.07 10.51 -0.20
CA TRP A 98 -8.11 10.07 -1.12
C TRP A 98 -7.90 8.64 -1.60
N ILE A 99 -6.68 8.26 -1.97
CA ILE A 99 -6.34 6.89 -2.38
C ILE A 99 -6.64 5.90 -1.24
N ILE A 100 -6.16 6.16 -0.02
CA ILE A 100 -6.32 5.25 1.12
C ILE A 100 -7.79 5.04 1.46
N ARG A 101 -8.56 6.13 1.55
CA ARG A 101 -10.00 6.08 1.91
C ARG A 101 -10.88 5.41 0.85
N ASN A 102 -10.38 5.25 -0.37
CA ASN A 102 -11.08 4.59 -1.47
C ASN A 102 -10.43 3.27 -1.89
N SER A 103 -9.39 2.80 -1.17
CA SER A 103 -8.68 1.57 -1.52
C SER A 103 -9.16 0.39 -0.67
N PRO A 104 -9.71 -0.67 -1.29
CA PRO A 104 -9.97 -1.94 -0.60
C PRO A 104 -8.71 -2.79 -0.46
N VAL A 105 -7.60 -2.41 -1.09
CA VAL A 105 -6.33 -3.15 -1.06
C VAL A 105 -5.26 -2.41 -0.27
N PRO A 106 -4.23 -3.10 0.26
CA PRO A 106 -3.11 -2.45 0.94
C PRO A 106 -2.41 -1.41 0.06
N ILE A 107 -2.15 -0.23 0.66
CA ILE A 107 -1.44 0.86 0.02
C ILE A 107 0.01 0.94 0.51
N GLY A 108 0.95 0.81 -0.42
CA GLY A 108 2.37 1.06 -0.20
C GLY A 108 2.78 2.47 -0.60
N THR A 109 3.88 2.97 -0.03
CA THR A 109 4.49 4.26 -0.39
C THR A 109 6.01 4.16 -0.33
N VAL A 110 6.69 5.17 -0.86
CA VAL A 110 8.13 5.36 -0.67
C VAL A 110 8.34 6.66 0.12
N PRO A 111 8.48 6.61 1.46
CA PRO A 111 8.52 7.80 2.31
C PRO A 111 9.57 8.84 1.92
N ILE A 112 10.68 8.41 1.30
CA ILE A 112 11.75 9.31 0.87
C ILE A 112 11.31 10.31 -0.21
N TYR A 113 10.30 9.98 -1.03
CA TYR A 113 9.83 10.88 -2.09
C TYR A 113 9.16 12.12 -1.50
N GLN A 114 8.32 11.93 -0.49
CA GLN A 114 7.73 13.04 0.25
C GLN A 114 8.77 13.77 1.13
N ALA A 115 9.76 13.06 1.68
CA ALA A 115 10.83 13.71 2.44
C ALA A 115 11.66 14.65 1.57
N LEU A 116 11.92 14.23 0.33
CA LEU A 116 12.65 15.01 -0.66
C LEU A 116 11.86 16.25 -1.11
N GLU A 117 10.55 16.10 -1.27
CA GLU A 117 9.64 17.22 -1.57
C GLU A 117 9.67 18.28 -0.45
N LYS A 118 9.58 17.87 0.82
CA LYS A 118 9.69 18.76 2.00
C LYS A 118 11.01 19.53 2.08
N VAL A 119 12.03 19.15 1.32
CA VAL A 119 13.33 19.84 1.25
C VAL A 119 13.62 20.44 -0.13
N ASN A 120 12.58 20.67 -0.93
CA ASN A 120 12.64 21.26 -2.26
C ASN A 120 13.64 20.53 -3.18
N GLY A 121 13.68 19.19 -3.12
CA GLY A 121 14.57 18.39 -3.96
C GLY A 121 16.03 18.35 -3.50
N ILE A 122 16.40 19.02 -2.42
CA ILE A 122 17.81 19.08 -1.97
C ILE A 122 18.10 17.89 -1.04
N CYS A 123 18.52 16.77 -1.63
CA CYS A 123 18.80 15.51 -0.91
C CYS A 123 19.69 15.68 0.34
N ARG A 124 20.73 16.52 0.29
CA ARG A 124 21.62 16.80 1.44
C ARG A 124 20.92 17.44 2.66
N LYS A 125 19.71 17.97 2.49
CA LYS A 125 18.91 18.57 3.57
C LYS A 125 17.93 17.57 4.23
N ILE A 126 17.90 16.31 3.78
CA ILE A 126 17.12 15.24 4.40
C ILE A 126 17.76 14.90 5.76
N SER A 127 16.91 14.72 6.76
CA SER A 127 17.29 14.27 8.09
C SER A 127 16.27 13.26 8.61
N LEU A 128 16.65 12.44 9.60
CA LEU A 128 15.76 11.46 10.22
C LEU A 128 14.42 12.07 10.64
N GLY A 129 14.46 13.25 11.29
CA GLY A 129 13.26 13.96 11.73
C GLY A 129 12.29 14.34 10.61
N LYS A 130 12.75 14.46 9.36
CA LYS A 130 11.90 14.75 8.20
C LYS A 130 11.30 13.50 7.57
N CYS A 131 11.98 12.36 7.70
CA CYS A 131 11.47 11.05 7.26
C CYS A 131 10.47 10.45 8.25
N SER A 132 10.65 10.67 9.55
CA SER A 132 9.81 10.08 10.61
C SER A 132 8.38 10.63 10.64
N VAL A 133 8.14 11.82 10.08
CA VAL A 133 6.80 12.47 9.98
C VAL A 133 6.07 12.18 8.67
N ILE A 134 6.39 11.05 8.03
CA ILE A 134 5.82 10.64 6.73
C ILE A 134 5.14 9.27 6.82
N LEU A 135 5.26 8.61 7.96
CA LEU A 135 4.60 7.36 8.27
C LEU A 135 3.38 7.67 9.15
N TYR A 136 2.25 7.05 8.82
CA TYR A 136 0.93 7.24 9.44
C TYR A 136 0.93 7.05 10.96
#